data_AF-A0A914LYP8-F1
#
_entry.id   AF-A0A914LYP8-F1
#
_cell.length_a   1.000
_cell.length_b   1.000
_cell.length_c   1.000
_cell.angle_alpha   90.00
_cell.angle_beta   90.00
_cell.angle_gamma   90.00
#
_symmetry.space_group_name_H-M   'P 1'
#
loop_
_entity.id
_entity.type
_entity.pdbx_description
1 polymer ?
#
loop_
_entity_poly.entity_id
_entity_poly.type
_entity_poly.pdbx_seq_one_letter_code
_entity_poly.pdbx_strand_id
1 'polypeptide(L)'
;MICALGPLDRTINDFWSMVSENNYHSTAMQEHRGRPPEATCRMGNRPILVARLGKTTATPTNPKLKRTSLSVTMPGRKPMAVTHYQFDGWPDHNVPLDPGSFSKLRRAVFRRARNENCTVLIHCFSINLISMKFS
;
A
#
# COMPACT_ATOMS: atom_id res chain seq x y z
N MET A 1 -10.35 2.33 -8.75
CA MET A 1 -9.25 1.51 -8.20
C MET A 1 -8.24 1.31 -9.30
N ILE A 2 -6.96 1.33 -8.97
CA ILE A 2 -5.87 1.05 -9.91
C ILE A 2 -5.06 -0.09 -9.32
N CYS A 3 -4.63 -1.03 -10.17
CA CYS A 3 -3.71 -2.08 -9.78
C CYS A 3 -2.35 -1.84 -10.42
N ALA A 4 -1.28 -1.98 -9.65
CA ALA A 4 0.09 -1.77 -10.11
C ALA A 4 1.04 -2.83 -9.54
N LEU A 5 2.20 -3.00 -10.16
CA LEU A 5 3.25 -3.81 -9.57
C LEU A 5 3.85 -3.12 -8.36
N GLY A 6 4.24 -3.92 -7.38
CA GLY A 6 5.02 -3.48 -6.23
C GLY A 6 6.31 -2.81 -6.71
N PRO A 7 6.73 -1.70 -6.08
CA PRO A 7 7.93 -0.99 -6.48
C PRO A 7 9.21 -1.81 -6.27
N LEU A 8 10.15 -1.68 -7.20
CA LEU A 8 11.53 -2.14 -7.04
C LEU A 8 12.36 -1.03 -6.37
N ASP A 9 13.54 -1.37 -5.85
CA ASP A 9 14.48 -0.41 -5.26
C ASP A 9 14.77 0.79 -6.16
N ARG A 10 14.85 0.55 -7.47
CA ARG A 10 15.10 1.58 -8.48
C ARG A 10 13.86 2.42 -8.85
N THR A 11 12.65 1.94 -8.58
CA THR A 11 11.38 2.60 -8.98
C THR A 11 10.52 3.04 -7.79
N ILE A 12 10.98 2.84 -6.56
CA ILE A 12 10.25 3.18 -5.33
C ILE A 12 9.95 4.68 -5.22
N ASN A 13 10.83 5.54 -5.75
CA ASN A 13 10.57 6.98 -5.81
C ASN A 13 9.44 7.31 -6.78
N ASP A 14 9.46 6.72 -7.98
CA ASP A 14 8.40 6.92 -8.97
C ASP A 14 7.05 6.43 -8.45
N PHE A 15 7.06 5.32 -7.72
CA PHE A 15 5.88 4.82 -7.02
C PHE A 15 5.32 5.83 -6.02
N TRP A 16 6.16 6.40 -5.15
CA TRP A 16 5.69 7.38 -4.16
C TRP A 16 5.32 8.73 -4.76
N SER A 17 6.00 9.16 -5.83
CA SER A 17 5.59 10.32 -6.64
C SER A 17 4.19 10.11 -7.22
N MET A 18 3.96 8.98 -7.88
CA MET A 18 2.65 8.63 -8.44
C MET A 18 1.56 8.61 -7.34
N VAL A 19 1.86 8.01 -6.18
CA VAL A 19 0.94 7.96 -5.04
C VAL A 19 0.61 9.38 -4.56
N SER A 20 1.60 10.25 -4.39
CA SER A 20 1.40 11.62 -3.92
C SER A 20 0.69 12.50 -4.93
N GLU A 21 1.02 12.39 -6.21
CA GLU A 21 0.47 13.22 -7.28
C GLU A 21 -1.00 12.96 -7.53
N ASN A 22 -1.41 11.70 -7.40
CA ASN A 22 -2.77 11.29 -7.68
C ASN A 22 -3.63 11.10 -6.41
N ASN A 23 -3.11 11.51 -5.25
CA ASN A 23 -3.76 11.34 -3.95
C ASN A 23 -4.23 9.89 -3.73
N TYR A 24 -3.32 8.93 -3.94
CA TYR A 24 -3.65 7.52 -3.78
C TYR A 24 -3.52 7.04 -2.35
N HIS A 25 -4.42 6.15 -1.98
CA HIS A 25 -4.30 5.31 -0.80
C HIS A 25 -3.79 3.94 -1.20
N SER A 26 -2.68 3.52 -0.60
CA SER A 26 -1.97 2.32 -1.02
C SER A 26 -2.43 1.09 -0.23
N THR A 27 -2.67 0.00 -0.93
CA THR A 27 -2.89 -1.33 -0.37
C THR A 27 -1.88 -2.28 -0.99
N ALA A 28 -1.00 -2.84 -0.17
CA ALA A 28 -0.11 -3.92 -0.55
C ALA A 28 -0.80 -5.27 -0.27
N MET A 29 -0.87 -6.10 -1.31
CA MET A 29 -1.19 -7.52 -1.17
C MET A 29 0.12 -8.30 -1.25
N GLN A 30 0.39 -9.11 -0.22
CA GLN A 30 1.51 -10.05 -0.16
C GLN A 30 2.88 -9.39 -0.41
N GLU A 31 3.50 -8.91 0.65
CA GLU A 31 4.91 -8.51 0.64
C GLU A 31 5.73 -9.69 1.14
N HIS A 32 6.57 -10.28 0.28
CA HIS A 32 7.53 -11.27 0.72
C HIS A 32 8.49 -10.58 1.70
N ARG A 33 8.56 -11.15 2.91
CA ARG A 33 9.43 -10.78 4.05
C ARG A 33 10.60 -9.85 3.68
N GLY A 34 10.55 -8.58 4.10
CA GLY A 34 11.81 -7.85 4.30
C GLY A 34 11.77 -6.33 4.30
N ARG A 35 10.88 -5.68 3.54
CA ARG A 35 10.88 -4.20 3.49
C ARG A 35 9.69 -3.60 4.23
N PRO A 36 9.92 -2.73 5.22
CA PRO A 36 8.87 -1.85 5.67
C PRO A 36 8.60 -0.81 4.57
N PRO A 37 7.34 -0.34 4.41
CA PRO A 37 7.00 0.76 3.49
C PRO A 37 7.68 2.10 3.85
N GLU A 38 8.46 2.13 4.92
CA GLU A 38 9.14 3.28 5.53
C GLU A 38 10.55 3.52 4.99
N ALA A 39 10.97 2.80 3.94
CA ALA A 39 12.28 3.02 3.36
C ALA A 39 12.39 4.48 2.90
N THR A 40 13.31 5.23 3.51
CA THR A 40 13.75 6.54 3.02
C THR A 40 14.34 6.33 1.63
N CYS A 41 13.61 6.75 0.60
CA CYS A 41 14.03 6.54 -0.78
C CYS A 41 14.78 7.79 -1.26
N ARG A 42 16.03 7.61 -1.70
CA ARG A 42 16.88 8.69 -2.21
C ARG A 42 17.10 8.51 -3.71
N MET A 43 16.88 9.57 -4.50
CA MET A 43 17.35 9.66 -5.88
C MET A 43 17.72 11.13 -6.17
N GLY A 44 18.99 11.38 -6.49
CA GLY A 44 19.50 12.72 -6.79
C GLY A 44 19.35 13.74 -5.66
N ASN A 45 19.40 15.04 -6.01
CA ASN A 45 19.32 16.18 -5.08
C ASN A 45 17.91 16.47 -4.51
N ARG A 46 16.91 15.59 -4.69
CA ARG A 46 15.51 15.82 -4.29
C ARG A 46 14.90 14.59 -3.60
N PRO A 47 15.17 14.37 -2.31
CA PRO A 47 14.69 13.19 -1.60
C PRO A 47 13.18 13.22 -1.40
N ILE A 48 12.48 12.16 -1.81
CA ILE A 48 11.11 11.88 -1.35
C ILE A 48 11.24 11.23 0.03
N LEU A 49 10.67 11.86 1.04
CA LEU A 49 10.70 11.32 2.40
C LEU A 49 9.39 10.59 2.68
N VAL A 50 9.48 9.31 3.01
CA VAL A 50 8.35 8.51 3.49
C VAL A 50 8.63 8.14 4.94
N ALA A 51 7.80 8.64 5.85
CA ALA A 51 7.96 8.43 7.28
C ALA A 51 6.67 7.85 7.88
N ARG A 52 6.79 6.91 8.83
CA ARG A 52 5.62 6.40 9.54
C ARG A 52 5.10 7.39 10.57
N LEU A 53 3.80 7.63 10.52
CA LEU A 53 3.04 8.41 11.48
C LEU A 53 2.49 7.47 12.57
N GLY A 54 3.31 7.19 13.58
CA GLY A 54 2.90 6.42 14.76
C GLY A 54 3.09 4.90 14.65
N LYS A 55 2.30 4.12 15.42
CA LYS A 55 2.42 2.66 15.47
C LYS A 55 1.61 1.99 14.36
N THR A 56 2.16 0.93 13.79
CA THR A 56 1.40 0.05 12.89
C THR A 56 0.38 -0.75 13.70
N THR A 57 -0.89 -0.71 13.28
CA THR A 57 -1.95 -1.53 13.88
C THR A 57 -2.08 -2.83 13.09
N ALA A 58 -2.11 -3.98 13.75
CA ALA A 58 -2.29 -5.28 13.11
C ALA A 58 -3.47 -6.04 13.74
N THR A 59 -4.21 -6.81 12.94
CA THR A 59 -5.21 -7.73 13.47
C THR A 59 -4.54 -8.88 14.24
N PRO A 60 -5.15 -9.35 15.34
CA PRO A 60 -4.64 -10.51 16.09
C PRO A 60 -4.92 -11.84 15.38
N THR A 61 -5.65 -11.81 14.26
CA THR A 61 -6.05 -12.98 13.47
C THR A 61 -4.97 -13.39 12.47
N ASN A 62 -5.02 -14.66 12.06
CA ASN A 62 -4.33 -15.15 10.87
C ASN A 62 -5.37 -15.38 9.76
N PRO A 63 -5.25 -14.77 8.58
CA PRO A 63 -4.20 -13.84 8.15
C PRO A 63 -4.24 -12.47 8.83
N LYS A 64 -3.06 -11.84 8.92
CA LYS A 64 -2.86 -10.51 9.48
C LYS A 64 -3.17 -9.44 8.45
N LEU A 65 -3.99 -8.48 8.88
CA LEU A 65 -4.16 -7.20 8.23
C LEU A 65 -3.42 -6.16 9.04
N LYS A 66 -2.32 -5.63 8.50
CA LYS A 66 -1.59 -4.50 9.06
C LYS A 66 -2.04 -3.22 8.39
N ARG A 67 -2.13 -2.14 9.18
CA ARG A 67 -2.42 -0.79 8.72
C ARG A 67 -1.37 0.14 9.31
N THR A 68 -0.73 0.89 8.43
CA THR A 68 0.33 1.82 8.75
C THR A 68 -0.03 3.19 8.19
N SER A 69 0.01 4.24 9.02
CA SER A 69 -0.09 5.62 8.55
C SER A 69 1.29 6.11 8.15
N LEU A 70 1.41 6.71 6.97
CA LEU A 70 2.65 7.22 6.40
C LEU A 70 2.48 8.71 6.07
N SER A 71 3.58 9.45 6.12
CA SER A 71 3.71 10.80 5.61
C SER A 71 4.64 10.76 4.42
N VAL A 72 4.16 11.19 3.26
CA VAL A 72 4.94 11.31 2.03
C VAL A 72 5.21 12.80 1.80
N THR A 73 6.48 13.19 1.88
CA THR A 73 6.92 14.57 1.66
C THR A 73 7.72 14.64 0.37
N MET A 74 7.27 15.50 -0.55
CA MET A 74 7.96 15.81 -1.79
C MET A 74 8.41 17.27 -1.80
N PRO A 75 9.56 17.60 -2.43
CA PRO A 75 10.00 18.98 -2.57
C PRO A 75 8.95 19.86 -3.26
N GLY A 76 8.68 21.03 -2.68
CA GLY A 76 7.70 21.99 -3.21
C GLY A 76 6.24 21.58 -3.03
N ARG A 77 5.94 20.50 -2.29
CA ARG A 77 4.58 20.06 -1.98
C ARG A 77 4.36 19.96 -0.47
N LYS A 78 3.10 20.09 -0.04
CA LYS A 78 2.72 19.81 1.34
C LYS A 78 2.85 18.30 1.61
N PRO A 79 3.31 17.89 2.81
CA PRO A 79 3.31 16.48 3.20
C PRO A 79 1.91 15.88 3.07
N MET A 80 1.83 14.67 2.55
CA MET A 80 0.59 13.95 2.32
C MET A 80 0.50 12.74 3.23
N ALA A 81 -0.61 12.61 3.96
CA ALA A 81 -0.88 11.41 4.75
C ALA A 81 -1.37 10.28 3.84
N VAL A 82 -0.69 9.14 3.88
CA VAL A 82 -1.07 7.92 3.16
C VAL A 82 -1.37 6.82 4.16
N THR A 83 -2.52 6.17 4.01
CA THR A 83 -2.77 4.91 4.73
C THR A 83 -2.28 3.75 3.86
N HIS A 84 -1.38 2.94 4.42
CA HIS A 84 -0.89 1.72 3.79
C HIS A 84 -1.49 0.50 4.49
N TYR A 85 -2.19 -0.33 3.73
CA TYR A 85 -2.72 -1.62 4.20
C TYR A 85 -1.84 -2.76 3.68
N GLN A 86 -1.47 -3.70 4.54
CA GLN A 86 -0.71 -4.89 4.17
C GLN A 86 -1.47 -6.13 4.62
N PHE A 87 -1.77 -7.02 3.67
CA PHE A 87 -2.49 -8.27 3.91
C PHE A 87 -1.61 -9.47 3.53
N ASP A 88 -1.40 -10.39 4.47
CA ASP A 88 -0.56 -11.59 4.28
C ASP A 88 -1.37 -12.87 3.99
N GLY A 89 -2.70 -12.75 3.89
CA GLY A 89 -3.62 -13.87 3.71
C GLY A 89 -3.97 -14.23 2.29
N TRP A 90 -3.27 -13.63 1.33
CA TRP A 90 -3.50 -13.87 -0.08
C TRP A 90 -2.32 -14.66 -0.65
N PRO A 91 -2.47 -15.95 -0.96
CA PRO A 91 -1.42 -16.77 -1.55
C PRO A 91 -1.33 -16.55 -3.07
N ASP A 92 -0.13 -16.76 -3.64
CA ASP A 92 0.23 -16.46 -5.05
C ASP A 92 -0.70 -17.09 -6.10
N HIS A 93 -1.33 -18.23 -5.78
CA HIS A 93 -2.13 -19.00 -6.75
C HIS A 93 -3.55 -19.35 -6.29
N ASN A 94 -4.00 -18.93 -5.10
CA ASN A 94 -5.33 -19.33 -4.58
C ASN A 94 -6.21 -18.13 -4.17
N VAL A 95 -7.45 -18.41 -3.80
CA VAL A 95 -8.37 -17.47 -3.12
C VAL A 95 -7.83 -17.10 -1.73
N PRO A 96 -8.31 -16.01 -1.08
CA PRO A 96 -7.94 -15.69 0.29
C PRO A 96 -8.03 -16.92 1.20
N LEU A 97 -7.02 -17.13 2.04
CA LEU A 97 -7.03 -18.20 3.04
C LEU A 97 -8.25 -18.10 3.97
N ASP A 98 -8.71 -16.87 4.21
CA ASP A 98 -9.94 -16.58 4.94
C ASP A 98 -10.75 -15.47 4.21
N PRO A 99 -11.89 -15.80 3.58
CA PRO A 99 -12.78 -14.82 2.93
C PRO A 99 -13.26 -13.72 3.88
N GLY A 100 -13.38 -14.02 5.17
CA GLY A 100 -13.78 -13.05 6.20
C GLY A 100 -12.76 -11.93 6.37
N SER A 101 -11.48 -12.28 6.47
CA SER A 101 -10.38 -11.33 6.60
C SER A 101 -10.19 -10.47 5.36
N PHE A 102 -10.33 -11.05 4.16
CA PHE A 102 -10.32 -10.26 2.93
C PHE A 102 -11.51 -9.29 2.87
N SER A 103 -12.70 -9.74 3.27
CA SER A 103 -13.89 -8.87 3.35
C SER A 103 -13.67 -7.69 4.30
N LYS A 104 -12.95 -7.89 5.41
CA LYS A 104 -12.56 -6.81 6.35
C LYS A 104 -11.59 -5.82 5.69
N LEU A 105 -10.56 -6.31 4.98
CA LEU A 105 -9.65 -5.45 4.19
C LEU A 105 -10.43 -4.61 3.19
N ARG A 106 -11.26 -5.27 2.35
CA ARG A 106 -12.08 -4.62 1.33
C ARG A 106 -12.92 -3.49 1.93
N ARG A 107 -13.66 -3.79 3.00
CA ARG A 107 -14.47 -2.79 3.72
C ARG A 107 -13.63 -1.64 4.28
N ALA A 108 -12.46 -1.92 4.86
CA ALA A 108 -11.58 -0.89 5.41
C ALA A 108 -11.07 0.07 4.33
N VAL A 109 -10.60 -0.48 3.21
CA VAL A 109 -10.06 0.28 2.08
C VAL A 109 -11.14 1.13 1.41
N PHE A 110 -12.30 0.55 1.08
CA PHE A 110 -13.38 1.30 0.43
C PHE A 110 -14.00 2.39 1.33
N ARG A 111 -14.15 2.14 2.64
CA ARG A 111 -14.59 3.19 3.57
C ARG A 111 -13.62 4.35 3.63
N ARG A 112 -12.31 4.07 3.67
CA ARG A 112 -11.27 5.10 3.67
C ARG A 112 -11.31 5.93 2.38
N ALA A 113 -11.36 5.24 1.24
CA ALA A 113 -11.45 5.86 -0.08
C ALA A 113 -12.63 6.82 -0.20
N ARG A 114 -13.81 6.40 0.29
CA ARG A 114 -15.01 7.24 0.32
C ARG A 114 -14.86 8.44 1.25
N ASN A 115 -14.33 8.24 2.45
CA ASN A 115 -14.23 9.30 3.46
C ASN A 115 -13.19 10.36 3.10
N GLU A 116 -12.12 9.99 2.39
CA GLU A 116 -11.01 10.88 2.05
C GLU A 116 -10.99 11.28 0.57
N ASN A 117 -12.04 10.91 -0.18
CA ASN A 117 -12.17 11.17 -1.61
C ASN A 117 -10.88 10.84 -2.39
N CYS A 118 -10.32 9.65 -2.14
CA CYS A 118 -9.04 9.22 -2.67
C CYS A 118 -9.19 7.94 -3.50
N THR A 119 -8.26 7.73 -4.44
CA THR A 119 -8.26 6.51 -5.26
C THR A 119 -7.46 5.41 -4.57
N VAL A 120 -8.01 4.20 -4.57
CA VAL A 120 -7.32 3.01 -4.06
C VAL A 120 -6.33 2.51 -5.09
N LEU A 121 -5.05 2.48 -4.71
CA LEU A 121 -3.98 1.78 -5.40
C LEU A 121 -3.77 0.42 -4.73
N ILE A 122 -3.96 -0.65 -5.48
CA ILE A 122 -3.62 -2.00 -5.06
C ILE A 122 -2.30 -2.37 -5.72
N HIS A 123 -1.32 -2.84 -4.95
CA HIS A 123 -0.09 -3.36 -5.52
C HIS A 123 0.32 -4.70 -4.93
N CYS A 124 1.04 -5.46 -5.73
CA CYS A 124 1.57 -6.77 -5.37
C CYS A 124 2.91 -6.99 -6.06
N PHE A 125 3.79 -7.79 -5.46
CA PHE A 125 5.08 -8.16 -6.04
C PHE A 125 4.95 -9.17 -7.20
N SER A 126 3.79 -9.82 -7.34
CA SER A 126 3.52 -10.82 -8.40
C SER A 126 2.50 -10.28 -9.42
N ILE A 127 2.93 -10.16 -10.68
CA ILE A 127 2.08 -9.75 -11.83
C ILE A 127 0.83 -10.64 -11.94
N ASN A 128 0.96 -11.93 -11.63
CA ASN A 128 -0.12 -12.91 -11.74
C ASN A 128 -1.30 -12.65 -10.79
N LEU A 129 -1.08 -11.90 -9.70
CA LEU A 129 -2.12 -11.62 -8.71
C LEU A 129 -3.02 -10.42 -9.06
N ILE A 130 -2.53 -9.51 -9.91
CA ILE A 130 -3.24 -8.27 -10.26
C ILE A 130 -4.29 -8.52 -11.34
N SER A 131 -3.97 -9.30 -12.38
CA SER A 131 -4.84 -9.51 -13.53
C SER A 131 -6.04 -10.42 -13.28
N MET A 132 -6.03 -11.24 -12.22
CA MET A 132 -7.05 -12.28 -12.03
C MET A 132 -8.21 -11.89 -11.10
N LYS A 133 -8.12 -10.78 -10.34
CA LYS A 133 -8.80 -10.74 -9.02
C LYS A 133 -9.56 -9.45 -8.67
N PHE A 134 -9.61 -8.46 -9.57
CA PHE A 134 -10.40 -7.21 -9.38
C PHE A 134 -11.16 -6.76 -10.65
N SER A 135 -11.33 -7.63 -11.66
CA SER A 135 -12.27 -7.40 -12.78
C SER A 135 -13.71 -7.62 -12.35
#